data_AF-A0AAE1Q954-F1
#
_entry.id   AF-A0AAE1Q954-F1
#
_cell.length_a   1.000
_cell.length_b   1.000
_cell.length_c   1.000
_cell.angle_alpha   90.00
_cell.angle_beta   90.00
_cell.angle_gamma   90.00
#
_symmetry.space_group_name_H-M   'P 1'
#
loop_
_entity.id
_entity.type
_entity.pdbx_description
1 polymer ?
#
loop_
_entity_poly.entity_id
_entity_poly.type
_entity_poly.pdbx_seq_one_letter_code
_entity_poly.pdbx_strand_id
1 'polypeptide(L)'
;MLEQGIIENSVSNFNSPMFLVPKSSGEWRPVVDFRALNKITVPPRRFIKDYASIASPLTSLLKKDVPFQWSETRQKSFCDFKHALTSAPVLAYPDYSKPYILNTDASYSGLGAVLMQEHQGKNRPIAYASRTLNKAENNYAVTEIEALAVVWTLKKFKYIIYGYPVEIHTDHKPLLHLFKDLSGRMARWLLTVQDYMPTFTYIKGKANVAADALSRNCALTCAVSTETPTFDTLTHTDIFKAQRDDPMWSKVISYLETGNDLDLPHVPSLSHYVLQDDILYKATTLTGKYEPSRLIHQLVIPQTLVPSVLKLTHDTSHASRQRENTFTGETQICLAYNEERHKQSY
;
A
#
# COMPACT_ATOMS: atom_id res chain seq x y z
N MET A 1 12.03 22.38 -19.16
CA MET A 1 11.82 21.19 -18.30
C MET A 1 11.18 20.04 -19.06
N LEU A 2 9.98 20.18 -19.63
CA LEU A 2 9.38 19.18 -20.53
C LEU A 2 10.26 18.92 -21.78
N GLU A 3 10.61 19.98 -22.52
CA GLU A 3 11.51 19.90 -23.70
C GLU A 3 12.94 19.45 -23.37
N GLN A 4 13.34 19.55 -22.10
CA GLN A 4 14.67 19.12 -21.62
C GLN A 4 14.65 17.69 -21.07
N GLY A 5 13.49 17.01 -21.09
CA GLY A 5 13.34 15.66 -20.55
C GLY A 5 13.46 15.55 -19.02
N ILE A 6 13.39 16.67 -18.29
CA ILE A 6 13.55 16.71 -16.83
C ILE A 6 12.25 16.27 -16.12
N ILE A 7 11.10 16.53 -16.74
CA ILE A 7 9.78 16.12 -16.27
C ILE A 7 8.97 15.54 -17.43
N GLU A 8 8.03 14.66 -17.13
CA GLU A 8 7.10 14.07 -18.09
C GLU A 8 5.65 14.29 -17.64
N ASN A 9 4.73 14.33 -18.60
CA ASN A 9 3.31 14.36 -18.28
C ASN A 9 2.89 13.00 -17.70
N SER A 10 2.47 12.99 -16.44
CA SER A 10 2.03 11.79 -15.75
C SER A 10 0.52 11.80 -15.54
N VAL A 11 -0.16 10.82 -16.14
CA VAL A 11 -1.59 10.51 -15.93
C VAL A 11 -1.83 9.65 -14.69
N SER A 12 -0.79 9.41 -13.89
CA SER A 12 -0.91 8.61 -12.67
C SER A 12 -1.70 9.36 -11.58
N ASN A 13 -2.64 8.66 -10.93
CA ASN A 13 -3.30 9.14 -9.70
C ASN A 13 -2.31 9.34 -8.53
N PHE A 14 -1.05 8.93 -8.70
CA PHE A 14 0.07 9.16 -7.77
C PHE A 14 1.05 10.21 -8.28
N ASN A 15 0.66 11.02 -9.27
CA ASN A 15 1.48 12.16 -9.67
C ASN A 15 1.61 13.12 -8.48
N SER A 16 2.83 13.59 -8.28
CA SER A 16 3.11 14.64 -7.31
C SER A 16 3.35 15.90 -8.12
N PRO A 17 2.45 16.90 -8.08
CA PRO A 17 2.61 18.09 -8.89
C PRO A 17 3.91 18.79 -8.51
N MET A 18 4.68 19.17 -9.53
CA MET A 18 5.89 19.96 -9.38
C MET A 18 5.57 21.42 -9.70
N PHE A 19 5.89 22.32 -8.78
CA PHE A 19 5.71 23.76 -8.95
C PHE A 19 6.96 24.53 -8.55
N LEU A 20 7.15 25.71 -9.15
CA LEU A 20 8.30 26.58 -8.87
C LEU A 20 7.94 27.56 -7.75
N VAL A 21 8.82 27.68 -6.76
CA VAL A 21 8.68 28.61 -5.63
C VAL A 21 9.87 29.57 -5.62
N PRO A 22 9.66 30.89 -5.51
CA PRO A 22 10.75 31.85 -5.41
C PRO A 22 11.42 31.80 -4.02
N LYS A 23 12.74 31.87 -3.97
CA LYS A 23 13.53 32.09 -2.75
C LYS A 23 13.51 33.56 -2.37
N SER A 24 13.82 33.86 -1.11
CA SER A 24 14.09 35.23 -0.64
C SER A 24 15.26 35.90 -1.35
N SER A 25 16.15 35.12 -2.00
CA SER A 25 17.25 35.60 -2.83
C SER A 25 16.87 35.92 -4.28
N GLY A 26 15.61 35.70 -4.69
CA GLY A 26 15.13 35.90 -6.06
C GLY A 26 15.32 34.70 -7.01
N GLU A 27 16.03 33.66 -6.61
CA GLU A 27 16.16 32.42 -7.39
C GLU A 27 14.91 31.54 -7.29
N TRP A 28 14.58 30.80 -8.35
CA TRP A 28 13.47 29.84 -8.37
C TRP A 28 13.94 28.43 -7.98
N ARG A 29 13.15 27.73 -7.14
CA ARG A 29 13.38 26.30 -6.84
C ARG A 29 12.17 25.45 -7.24
N PRO A 30 12.38 24.28 -7.88
CA PRO A 30 11.32 23.30 -8.07
C PRO A 30 10.97 22.64 -6.73
N VAL A 31 9.68 22.52 -6.46
CA VAL A 31 9.11 21.86 -5.29
C VAL A 31 8.11 20.82 -5.79
N VAL A 32 8.26 19.60 -5.31
CA VAL A 32 7.35 18.49 -5.64
C VAL A 32 6.44 18.21 -4.45
N ASP A 33 5.13 18.28 -4.63
CA ASP A 33 4.17 18.07 -3.55
C ASP A 33 3.84 16.60 -3.35
N PHE A 34 4.61 15.96 -2.48
CA PHE A 34 4.36 14.57 -2.07
C PHE A 34 3.29 14.44 -0.97
N ARG A 35 2.58 15.50 -0.54
CA ARG A 35 1.64 15.39 0.61
C ARG A 35 0.41 14.57 0.30
N ALA A 36 -0.19 14.77 -0.88
CA ALA A 36 -1.34 13.99 -1.33
C ALA A 36 -0.97 12.51 -1.52
N LEU A 37 0.16 12.27 -2.19
CA LEU A 37 0.75 10.93 -2.31
C LEU A 37 0.95 10.30 -0.94
N ASN A 38 1.68 10.98 -0.04
CA ASN A 38 1.94 10.51 1.32
C ASN A 38 0.67 10.25 2.12
N LYS A 39 -0.44 10.97 1.89
CA LYS A 39 -1.71 10.74 2.60
C LYS A 39 -2.35 9.40 2.21
N ILE A 40 -2.19 8.98 0.95
CA ILE A 40 -2.76 7.75 0.38
C ILE A 40 -1.76 6.59 0.52
N THR A 41 -0.47 6.87 0.35
CA THR A 41 0.66 5.95 0.55
C THR A 41 1.21 6.04 1.96
N VAL A 42 0.46 6.49 2.98
CA VAL A 42 0.71 6.02 4.34
C VAL A 42 0.18 4.58 4.30
N PRO A 43 1.03 3.59 3.97
CA PRO A 43 0.60 2.23 4.16
C PRO A 43 0.47 2.13 5.68
N PRO A 44 -0.28 1.17 6.22
CA PRO A 44 -0.27 1.06 7.65
C PRO A 44 1.15 0.59 7.98
N ARG A 45 2.02 1.51 8.45
CA ARG A 45 3.48 1.33 8.59
C ARG A 45 3.84 0.06 9.37
N ARG A 46 2.86 -0.44 10.12
CA ARG A 46 2.80 -1.74 10.78
C ARG A 46 2.93 -2.96 9.88
N PHE A 47 2.65 -2.87 8.59
CA PHE A 47 2.71 -3.98 7.66
C PHE A 47 4.07 -4.10 6.96
N ILE A 48 4.88 -3.03 6.97
CA ILE A 48 6.18 -3.02 6.29
C ILE A 48 7.29 -3.18 7.32
N LYS A 49 8.02 -4.30 7.24
CA LYS A 49 9.27 -4.48 7.97
C LYS A 49 10.27 -3.40 7.53
N ASP A 50 10.99 -2.82 8.48
CA ASP A 50 12.05 -1.82 8.25
C ASP A 50 11.57 -0.53 7.55
N TYR A 51 10.29 -0.16 7.72
CA TYR A 51 9.68 1.01 7.07
C TYR A 51 10.50 2.30 7.24
N ALA A 52 10.97 2.60 8.45
CA ALA A 52 11.70 3.86 8.71
C ALA A 52 13.03 3.89 7.95
N SER A 53 13.71 2.76 7.87
CA SER A 53 14.94 2.59 7.10
C SER A 53 14.70 2.76 5.61
N ILE A 54 13.69 2.07 5.08
CA ILE A 54 13.32 2.15 3.66
C ILE A 54 12.89 3.58 3.31
N ALA A 55 12.12 4.26 4.16
CA ALA A 55 11.61 5.60 3.89
C ALA A 55 12.58 6.74 4.25
N SER A 56 13.69 6.47 4.96
CA SER A 56 14.64 7.50 5.42
C SER A 56 15.25 8.30 4.25
N PRO A 57 15.76 7.67 3.17
CA PRO A 57 16.29 8.41 2.01
C PRO A 57 15.25 9.30 1.32
N LEU A 58 14.00 8.86 1.26
CA LEU A 58 12.88 9.61 0.64
C LEU A 58 12.42 10.76 1.53
N THR A 59 12.23 10.50 2.83
CA THR A 59 11.83 11.53 3.80
C THR A 59 12.92 12.58 4.02
N SER A 60 14.19 12.24 3.78
CA SER A 60 15.29 13.22 3.79
C SER A 60 15.12 14.34 2.75
N LEU A 61 14.49 14.06 1.60
CA LEU A 61 14.21 15.05 0.55
C LEU A 61 13.13 16.06 0.96
N LEU A 62 12.32 15.74 1.97
CA LEU A 62 11.27 16.61 2.49
C LEU A 62 11.80 17.62 3.52
N LYS A 63 13.07 17.52 3.93
CA LYS A 63 13.67 18.44 4.90
C LYS A 63 13.88 19.81 4.25
N LYS A 64 13.68 20.86 5.05
CA LYS A 64 13.92 22.24 4.63
C LYS A 64 15.39 22.42 4.20
N ASP A 65 15.60 23.14 3.10
CA ASP A 65 16.93 23.53 2.57
C ASP A 65 17.79 22.37 2.04
N VAL A 66 17.20 21.21 1.76
CA VAL A 66 17.87 20.11 1.04
C VAL A 66 17.57 20.20 -0.46
N PRO A 67 18.59 20.25 -1.35
CA PRO A 67 18.36 20.24 -2.79
C PRO A 67 17.78 18.89 -3.23
N PHE A 68 16.78 18.93 -4.10
CA PHE A 68 16.17 17.74 -4.67
C PHE A 68 17.14 17.08 -5.65
N GLN A 69 17.78 15.99 -5.23
CA GLN A 69 18.72 15.23 -6.05
C GLN A 69 18.28 13.77 -6.06
N TRP A 70 17.85 13.25 -7.21
CA TRP A 70 17.41 11.86 -7.28
C TRP A 70 18.62 10.93 -7.51
N SER A 71 19.21 10.44 -6.43
CA SER A 71 20.37 9.53 -6.47
C SER A 71 19.95 8.07 -6.59
N GLU A 72 20.87 7.20 -6.99
CA GLU A 72 20.65 5.75 -7.04
C GLU A 72 20.19 5.18 -5.69
N THR A 73 20.70 5.69 -4.58
CA THR A 73 20.26 5.30 -3.22
C THR A 73 18.78 5.60 -2.99
N ARG A 74 18.29 6.73 -3.49
CA ARG A 74 16.88 7.16 -3.38
C ARG A 74 15.99 6.36 -4.32
N GLN A 75 16.47 6.07 -5.54
CA GLN A 75 15.77 5.18 -6.47
C GLN A 75 15.63 3.77 -5.90
N LYS A 76 16.68 3.21 -5.31
CA LYS A 76 16.64 1.90 -4.67
C LYS A 76 15.65 1.88 -3.52
N SER A 77 15.72 2.87 -2.63
CA SER A 77 14.76 3.04 -1.52
C SER A 77 13.31 3.12 -2.01
N PHE A 78 13.05 3.79 -3.13
CA PHE A 78 11.73 3.84 -3.75
C PHE A 78 11.28 2.47 -4.32
N CYS A 79 12.19 1.72 -4.95
CA CYS A 79 11.91 0.37 -5.43
C CYS A 79 11.67 -0.61 -4.28
N ASP A 80 12.50 -0.58 -3.24
CA ASP A 80 12.35 -1.38 -2.02
C ASP A 80 11.00 -1.07 -1.35
N PHE A 81 10.61 0.22 -1.32
CA PHE A 81 9.32 0.64 -0.81
C PHE A 81 8.16 0.08 -1.64
N LYS A 82 8.24 0.13 -2.96
CA LYS A 82 7.24 -0.50 -3.86
C LYS A 82 7.19 -2.01 -3.66
N HIS A 83 8.35 -2.67 -3.52
CA HIS A 83 8.43 -4.11 -3.31
C HIS A 83 7.82 -4.50 -1.96
N ALA A 84 8.13 -3.77 -0.89
CA ALA A 84 7.55 -4.00 0.43
C ALA A 84 6.03 -3.72 0.49
N LEU A 85 5.52 -2.88 -0.41
CA LEU A 85 4.08 -2.62 -0.57
C LEU A 85 3.34 -3.68 -1.37
N THR A 86 4.04 -4.36 -2.27
CA THR A 86 3.47 -5.33 -3.21
C THR A 86 3.67 -6.77 -2.76
N SER A 87 4.72 -7.03 -1.98
CA SER A 87 4.91 -8.29 -1.28
C SER A 87 4.01 -8.32 -0.04
N ALA A 88 3.13 -9.32 0.04
CA ALA A 88 2.26 -9.51 1.19
C ALA A 88 3.13 -9.86 2.42
N PRO A 89 3.14 -9.03 3.48
CA PRO A 89 3.81 -9.41 4.71
C PRO A 89 3.02 -10.55 5.38
N VAL A 90 3.72 -11.56 5.90
CA VAL A 90 3.11 -12.69 6.64
C VAL A 90 2.73 -12.22 8.04
N LEU A 91 1.78 -11.29 8.13
CA LEU A 91 1.24 -10.82 9.40
C LEU A 91 0.07 -11.69 9.84
N ALA A 92 0.06 -12.02 11.12
CA ALA A 92 -1.03 -12.73 11.75
C ALA A 92 -2.10 -11.75 12.27
N TYR A 93 -3.35 -12.19 12.25
CA TYR A 93 -4.44 -11.49 12.91
C TYR A 93 -4.31 -11.65 14.44
N PRO A 94 -4.50 -10.59 15.25
CA PRO A 94 -4.39 -10.66 16.70
C PRO A 94 -5.45 -11.60 17.30
N ASP A 95 -4.99 -12.52 18.13
CA ASP A 95 -5.82 -13.40 18.96
C ASP A 95 -5.92 -12.81 20.37
N TYR A 96 -7.06 -12.20 20.68
CA TYR A 96 -7.28 -11.51 21.96
C TYR A 96 -7.30 -12.46 23.19
N SER A 97 -7.29 -13.78 22.98
CA SER A 97 -7.24 -14.76 24.06
C SER A 97 -5.82 -15.05 24.56
N LYS A 98 -4.79 -14.59 23.82
CA LYS A 98 -3.39 -14.93 24.07
C LYS A 98 -2.56 -13.69 24.45
N PRO A 99 -1.45 -13.89 25.18
CA PRO A 99 -0.53 -12.79 25.50
C PRO A 99 0.13 -12.26 24.22
N TYR A 100 0.54 -10.99 24.28
CA TYR A 100 1.33 -10.34 23.25
C TYR A 100 2.80 -10.36 23.61
N ILE A 101 3.64 -10.59 22.61
CA ILE A 101 5.10 -10.53 22.73
C ILE A 101 5.60 -9.29 22.01
N LEU A 102 6.38 -8.48 22.70
CA LEU A 102 6.90 -7.23 22.19
C LEU A 102 8.42 -7.26 22.15
N ASN A 103 8.96 -7.38 20.95
CA ASN A 103 10.40 -7.28 20.73
C ASN A 103 10.75 -5.84 20.43
N THR A 104 11.56 -5.23 21.28
CA THR A 104 12.04 -3.86 21.10
C THR A 104 13.54 -3.87 20.90
N ASP A 105 14.02 -2.93 20.10
CA ASP A 105 15.44 -2.70 19.90
C ASP A 105 15.69 -1.22 19.63
N ALA A 106 16.83 -0.72 20.10
CA ALA A 106 17.20 0.66 19.94
C ALA A 106 18.62 0.80 19.40
N SER A 107 18.80 1.77 18.51
CA SER A 107 20.11 2.17 18.05
C SER A 107 20.23 3.69 18.03
N TYR A 108 21.46 4.18 17.86
CA TYR A 108 21.70 5.60 17.61
C TYR A 108 21.03 6.12 16.33
N SER A 109 20.58 5.24 15.43
CA SER A 109 19.91 5.63 14.19
C SER A 109 18.38 5.65 14.31
N GLY A 110 17.80 4.88 15.23
CA GLY A 110 16.36 4.76 15.36
C GLY A 110 15.89 3.74 16.39
N LEU A 111 14.58 3.70 16.57
CA LEU A 111 13.87 2.72 17.39
C LEU A 111 13.17 1.73 16.48
N GLY A 112 13.28 0.44 16.82
CA GLY A 112 12.62 -0.66 16.14
C GLY A 112 11.78 -1.48 17.12
N ALA A 113 10.63 -1.96 16.66
CA ALA A 113 9.80 -2.87 17.43
C ALA A 113 8.95 -3.80 16.56
N VAL A 114 8.74 -5.01 17.08
CA VAL A 114 7.84 -6.01 16.51
C VAL A 114 6.86 -6.46 17.58
N LEU A 115 5.58 -6.27 17.31
CA LEU A 115 4.50 -6.92 18.04
C LEU A 115 4.28 -8.29 17.41
N MET A 116 4.38 -9.34 18.22
CA MET A 116 4.23 -10.73 17.84
C MET A 116 3.27 -11.44 18.76
N GLN A 117 2.81 -12.60 18.32
CA GLN A 117 2.02 -13.51 19.12
C GLN A 117 2.27 -14.95 18.67
N GLU A 118 2.04 -15.90 19.57
CA GLU A 118 2.17 -17.31 19.26
C GLU A 118 0.94 -17.82 18.49
N HIS A 119 1.16 -18.25 17.26
CA HIS A 119 0.17 -18.93 16.44
C HIS A 119 0.72 -20.30 15.99
N GLN A 120 0.03 -21.37 16.38
CA GLN A 120 0.39 -22.76 16.01
C GLN A 120 1.84 -23.12 16.42
N GLY A 121 2.26 -22.75 17.63
CA GLY A 121 3.60 -23.05 18.15
C GLY A 121 4.74 -22.20 17.56
N LYS A 122 4.41 -21.15 16.78
CA LYS A 122 5.40 -20.23 16.19
C LYS A 122 5.02 -18.79 16.49
N ASN A 123 6.00 -17.98 16.85
CA ASN A 123 5.83 -16.54 16.99
C ASN A 123 5.63 -15.91 15.61
N ARG A 124 4.46 -15.35 15.37
CA ARG A 124 4.14 -14.62 14.14
C ARG A 124 4.02 -13.12 14.44
N PRO A 125 4.58 -12.27 13.57
CA PRO A 125 4.43 -10.84 13.69
C PRO A 125 2.97 -10.43 13.41
N ILE A 126 2.44 -9.54 14.23
CA ILE A 126 1.13 -8.89 14.07
C ILE A 126 1.34 -7.49 13.50
N ALA A 127 2.34 -6.77 14.00
CA ALA A 127 2.63 -5.42 13.58
C ALA A 127 4.11 -5.07 13.78
N TYR A 128 4.66 -4.32 12.84
CA TYR A 128 5.97 -3.69 12.94
C TYR A 128 5.84 -2.24 13.40
N ALA A 129 6.88 -1.68 13.99
CA ALA A 129 6.99 -0.26 14.19
C ALA A 129 8.46 0.14 14.14
N SER A 130 8.76 1.21 13.41
CA SER A 130 10.10 1.79 13.38
C SER A 130 9.99 3.31 13.29
N ARG A 131 10.90 4.04 13.93
CA ARG A 131 11.05 5.50 13.73
C ARG A 131 12.49 5.95 13.97
N THR A 132 12.87 7.06 13.37
CA THR A 132 14.14 7.73 13.67
C THR A 132 14.06 8.51 14.99
N LEU A 133 15.19 8.68 15.65
CA LEU A 133 15.33 9.53 16.84
C LEU A 133 15.27 11.02 16.48
N ASN A 134 14.73 11.83 17.37
CA ASN A 134 14.76 13.30 17.26
C ASN A 134 16.07 13.88 17.83
N LYS A 135 16.31 15.19 17.61
CA LYS A 135 17.55 15.86 18.03
C LYS A 135 17.80 15.78 19.55
N ALA A 136 16.75 15.81 20.37
CA ALA A 136 16.90 15.70 21.82
C ALA A 136 17.19 14.25 22.25
N GLU A 137 16.52 13.28 21.62
CA GLU A 137 16.67 11.84 21.87
C GLU A 137 18.05 11.33 21.48
N ASN A 138 18.68 11.90 20.45
CA ASN A 138 20.05 11.55 20.05
C ASN A 138 21.11 11.82 21.14
N ASN A 139 20.78 12.65 22.14
CA ASN A 139 21.69 12.97 23.25
C ASN A 139 21.45 12.07 24.47
N TYR A 140 20.53 11.11 24.39
CA TYR A 140 20.21 10.23 25.52
C TYR A 140 21.27 9.14 25.68
N ALA A 141 21.48 8.68 26.92
CA ALA A 141 22.36 7.54 27.16
C ALA A 141 21.74 6.26 26.57
N VAL A 142 22.57 5.25 26.24
CA VAL A 142 22.11 3.99 25.64
C VAL A 142 20.93 3.37 26.41
N THR A 143 21.05 3.25 27.73
CA THR A 143 19.98 2.74 28.60
C THR A 143 18.68 3.54 28.49
N GLU A 144 18.77 4.86 28.32
CA GLU A 144 17.60 5.72 28.15
C GLU A 144 16.97 5.57 26.77
N ILE A 145 17.77 5.36 25.71
CA ILE A 145 17.26 5.10 24.35
C ILE A 145 16.56 3.74 24.32
N GLU A 146 17.11 2.72 24.97
CA GLU A 146 16.48 1.41 25.14
C GLU A 146 15.16 1.51 25.91
N ALA A 147 15.13 2.24 27.02
CA ALA A 147 13.90 2.49 27.77
C ALA A 147 12.87 3.27 26.95
N LEU A 148 13.33 4.24 26.15
CA LEU A 148 12.50 4.99 25.23
C LEU A 148 11.89 4.08 24.15
N ALA A 149 12.63 3.10 23.64
CA ALA A 149 12.12 2.11 22.68
C ALA A 149 10.91 1.38 23.26
N VAL A 150 11.02 0.89 24.49
CA VAL A 150 9.91 0.23 25.21
C VAL A 150 8.71 1.16 25.37
N VAL A 151 8.91 2.34 25.95
CA VAL A 151 7.83 3.29 26.25
C VAL A 151 7.12 3.76 24.98
N TRP A 152 7.89 4.07 23.95
CA TRP A 152 7.36 4.46 22.64
C TRP A 152 6.53 3.34 22.02
N THR A 153 7.02 2.11 22.11
CA THR A 153 6.36 0.94 21.52
C THR A 153 5.04 0.62 22.20
N LEU A 154 4.99 0.65 23.54
CA LEU A 154 3.74 0.48 24.30
C LEU A 154 2.70 1.52 23.89
N LYS A 155 3.09 2.80 23.80
CA LYS A 155 2.20 3.86 23.30
C LYS A 155 1.78 3.63 21.85
N LYS A 156 2.69 3.15 21.01
CA LYS A 156 2.45 2.93 19.58
C LYS A 156 1.42 1.84 19.33
N PHE A 157 1.42 0.78 20.13
CA PHE A 157 0.50 -0.35 20.01
C PHE A 157 -0.63 -0.34 21.02
N LYS A 158 -0.84 0.77 21.75
CA LYS A 158 -1.89 0.92 22.77
C LYS A 158 -3.25 0.39 22.32
N TYR A 159 -3.67 0.68 21.10
CA TYR A 159 -4.97 0.25 20.56
C TYR A 159 -5.10 -1.26 20.32
N ILE A 160 -4.00 -2.01 20.38
CA ILE A 160 -3.98 -3.49 20.23
C ILE A 160 -3.81 -4.16 21.59
N ILE A 161 -2.85 -3.68 22.40
CA ILE A 161 -2.38 -4.41 23.58
C ILE A 161 -2.96 -3.91 24.91
N TYR A 162 -3.63 -2.76 24.94
CA TYR A 162 -4.11 -2.18 26.20
C TYR A 162 -5.18 -3.07 26.84
N GLY A 163 -4.97 -3.43 28.11
CA GLY A 163 -5.83 -4.35 28.86
C GLY A 163 -5.51 -5.84 28.68
N TYR A 164 -4.49 -6.19 27.87
CA TYR A 164 -4.07 -7.57 27.66
C TYR A 164 -2.68 -7.84 28.28
N PRO A 165 -2.34 -9.10 28.60
CA PRO A 165 -1.00 -9.45 29.06
C PRO A 165 0.05 -9.19 27.97
N VAL A 166 1.10 -8.46 28.34
CA VAL A 166 2.22 -8.12 27.44
C VAL A 166 3.54 -8.61 28.04
N GLU A 167 4.33 -9.29 27.22
CA GLU A 167 5.71 -9.67 27.50
C GLU A 167 6.65 -8.85 26.63
N ILE A 168 7.65 -8.20 27.25
CA ILE A 168 8.65 -7.38 26.58
C ILE A 168 9.96 -8.16 26.51
N HIS A 169 10.43 -8.35 25.29
CA HIS A 169 11.70 -8.97 24.97
C HIS A 169 12.74 -7.90 24.67
N THR A 170 13.81 -7.88 25.46
CA THR A 170 14.94 -6.96 25.31
C THR A 170 16.27 -7.68 25.46
N ASP A 171 17.28 -7.22 24.73
CA ASP A 171 18.66 -7.67 24.85
C ASP A 171 19.51 -6.79 25.79
N HIS A 172 18.89 -5.81 26.45
CA HIS A 172 19.55 -4.89 27.37
C HIS A 172 19.21 -5.21 28.83
N LYS A 173 20.05 -6.01 29.50
CA LYS A 173 19.85 -6.49 30.89
C LYS A 173 19.46 -5.41 31.90
N PRO A 174 20.04 -4.19 31.89
CA PRO A 174 19.65 -3.14 32.84
C PRO A 174 18.15 -2.80 32.82
N LEU A 175 17.44 -3.01 31.69
CA LEU A 175 16.00 -2.75 31.60
C LEU A 175 15.16 -3.62 32.55
N LEU A 176 15.64 -4.81 32.93
CA LEU A 176 14.96 -5.71 33.86
C LEU A 176 14.76 -5.09 35.25
N HIS A 177 15.61 -4.13 35.62
CA HIS A 177 15.61 -3.52 36.96
C HIS A 177 15.47 -2.00 36.92
N LEU A 178 15.42 -1.39 35.73
CA LEU A 178 15.42 0.06 35.54
C LEU A 178 14.20 0.73 36.16
N PHE A 179 13.05 0.05 36.15
CA PHE A 179 11.74 0.61 36.49
C PHE A 179 11.38 0.54 37.98
N LYS A 180 12.32 0.85 38.88
CA LYS A 180 12.09 0.80 40.34
C LYS A 180 12.12 2.18 41.01
N ASP A 181 13.22 2.93 40.89
CA ASP A 181 13.40 4.21 41.58
C ASP A 181 13.92 5.29 40.61
N LEU A 182 13.01 5.82 39.79
CA LEU A 182 13.35 6.76 38.72
C LEU A 182 12.87 8.18 39.03
N SER A 183 13.64 9.18 38.60
CA SER A 183 13.29 10.61 38.74
C SER A 183 13.05 11.29 37.38
N GLY A 184 12.38 12.45 37.41
CA GLY A 184 12.21 13.31 36.25
C GLY A 184 11.51 12.66 35.04
N ARG A 185 12.22 12.58 33.89
CA ARG A 185 11.68 12.01 32.65
C ARG A 185 11.40 10.51 32.79
N MET A 186 12.32 9.77 33.40
CA MET A 186 12.21 8.33 33.54
C MET A 186 11.08 7.92 34.48
N ALA A 187 10.77 8.74 35.49
CA ALA A 187 9.57 8.56 36.33
C ALA A 187 8.27 8.61 35.51
N ARG A 188 8.16 9.56 34.56
CA ARG A 188 6.99 9.64 33.67
C ARG A 188 6.90 8.46 32.71
N TRP A 189 8.04 7.92 32.30
CA TRP A 189 8.11 6.70 31.51
C TRP A 189 7.68 5.48 32.31
N LEU A 190 8.11 5.38 33.58
CA LEU A 190 7.68 4.34 34.50
C LEU A 190 6.15 4.31 34.65
N LEU A 191 5.50 5.46 34.85
CA LEU A 191 4.04 5.54 34.92
C LEU A 191 3.38 4.99 33.64
N THR A 192 3.92 5.32 32.47
CA THR A 192 3.41 4.77 31.20
C THR A 192 3.59 3.26 31.16
N VAL A 193 4.72 2.73 31.60
CA VAL A 193 4.99 1.27 31.58
C VAL A 193 4.06 0.54 32.56
N GLN A 194 3.81 1.12 33.73
CA GLN A 194 2.91 0.57 34.75
C GLN A 194 1.47 0.41 34.25
N ASP A 195 0.98 1.29 33.38
CA ASP A 195 -0.37 1.19 32.78
C ASP A 195 -0.59 -0.13 32.02
N TYR A 196 0.47 -0.81 31.55
CA TYR A 196 0.39 -2.06 30.79
C TYR A 196 0.84 -3.29 31.60
N MET A 197 1.38 -3.09 32.81
CA MET A 197 1.95 -4.13 33.68
C MET A 197 2.75 -5.21 32.93
N PRO A 198 3.74 -4.84 32.09
CA PRO A 198 4.42 -5.82 31.26
C PRO A 198 5.38 -6.70 32.07
N THR A 199 5.57 -7.92 31.59
CA THR A 199 6.64 -8.81 32.06
C THR A 199 7.88 -8.59 31.21
N PHE A 200 9.06 -8.45 31.83
CA PHE A 200 10.31 -8.27 31.10
C PHE A 200 11.10 -9.57 31.03
N THR A 201 11.41 -10.01 29.82
CA THR A 201 12.23 -11.20 29.55
C THR A 201 13.48 -10.81 28.78
N TYR A 202 14.63 -11.24 29.29
CA TYR A 202 15.90 -11.03 28.59
C TYR A 202 16.09 -12.06 27.49
N ILE A 203 16.41 -11.58 26.29
CA ILE A 203 16.75 -12.43 25.14
C ILE A 203 18.14 -12.05 24.64
N LYS A 204 18.95 -13.05 24.23
CA LYS A 204 20.24 -12.77 23.59
C LYS A 204 20.01 -12.00 22.29
N GLY A 205 20.76 -10.94 22.02
CA GLY A 205 20.57 -10.11 20.81
C GLY A 205 20.52 -10.88 19.49
N LYS A 206 21.27 -11.99 19.37
CA LYS A 206 21.21 -12.89 18.19
C LYS A 206 19.82 -13.52 17.93
N ALA A 207 18.96 -13.61 18.93
CA ALA A 207 17.59 -14.09 18.79
C ALA A 207 16.57 -12.96 18.59
N ASN A 208 16.97 -11.69 18.74
CA ASN A 208 16.14 -10.51 18.51
C ASN A 208 16.29 -9.94 17.08
N VAL A 209 16.54 -10.80 16.08
CA VAL A 209 16.92 -10.39 14.71
C VAL A 209 15.90 -9.45 14.07
N ALA A 210 14.61 -9.63 14.37
CA ALA A 210 13.56 -8.83 13.75
C ALA A 210 13.54 -7.37 14.23
N ALA A 211 13.73 -7.14 15.54
CA ALA A 211 13.82 -5.78 16.09
C ALA A 211 15.19 -5.15 15.83
N ASP A 212 16.27 -5.95 15.89
CA ASP A 212 17.63 -5.52 15.57
C ASP A 212 17.74 -4.98 14.13
N ALA A 213 17.16 -5.70 13.16
CA ALA A 213 17.08 -5.23 11.78
C ALA A 213 16.31 -3.89 11.65
N LEU A 214 15.22 -3.74 12.40
CA LEU A 214 14.38 -2.53 12.40
C LEU A 214 15.09 -1.30 12.97
N SER A 215 15.99 -1.50 13.93
CA SER A 215 16.71 -0.40 14.57
C SER A 215 18.02 -0.07 13.84
N ARG A 216 18.74 -1.05 13.27
CA ARG A 216 20.12 -0.88 12.76
C ARG A 216 20.24 -0.61 11.26
N ASN A 217 19.27 -0.99 10.43
CA ASN A 217 19.38 -0.92 8.96
C ASN A 217 19.16 0.49 8.35
N CYS A 218 19.54 1.57 9.03
CA CYS A 218 19.36 2.92 8.50
C CYS A 218 20.35 3.28 7.35
N ALA A 219 21.37 2.46 7.08
CA ALA A 219 22.18 2.53 5.85
C ALA A 219 23.04 1.25 5.71
N LEU A 220 22.96 0.54 4.57
CA LEU A 220 24.11 0.06 3.78
C LEU A 220 23.72 -0.90 2.64
N THR A 221 24.53 -0.81 1.59
CA THR A 221 24.48 -1.34 0.22
C THR A 221 24.67 -2.86 0.09
N CYS A 222 23.96 -3.51 -0.85
CA CYS A 222 24.45 -4.73 -1.54
C CYS A 222 23.67 -5.07 -2.81
N ALA A 223 24.32 -5.93 -3.61
CA ALA A 223 24.34 -6.06 -5.07
C ALA A 223 23.11 -6.70 -5.74
N VAL A 224 23.01 -6.40 -7.04
CA VAL A 224 21.88 -6.62 -7.96
C VAL A 224 21.91 -8.01 -8.59
N SER A 225 20.74 -8.64 -8.70
CA SER A 225 20.43 -9.61 -9.76
C SER A 225 19.32 -9.02 -10.62
N THR A 226 19.59 -8.86 -11.92
CA THR A 226 18.70 -8.27 -12.91
C THR A 226 17.89 -9.36 -13.60
N GLU A 227 16.61 -9.49 -13.27
CA GLU A 227 15.63 -10.08 -14.19
C GLU A 227 14.34 -9.26 -14.10
N THR A 228 13.95 -8.67 -15.23
CA THR A 228 12.72 -7.90 -15.41
C THR A 228 11.57 -8.84 -15.76
N PRO A 229 10.46 -8.89 -15.01
CA PRO A 229 9.27 -9.61 -15.44
C PRO A 229 8.45 -8.77 -16.44
N THR A 230 7.98 -9.42 -17.50
CA THR A 230 7.02 -8.91 -18.49
C THR A 230 5.58 -9.03 -17.96
N PHE A 231 4.72 -8.06 -18.29
CA PHE A 231 3.31 -8.00 -17.87
C PHE A 231 2.38 -8.46 -19.01
N ASP A 232 1.32 -9.21 -18.70
CA ASP A 232 0.24 -9.56 -19.62
C ASP A 232 -0.84 -8.47 -19.59
N THR A 233 -1.02 -7.70 -20.67
CA THR A 233 -2.13 -6.73 -20.82
C THR A 233 -3.03 -7.10 -21.98
N LEU A 234 -4.36 -7.05 -21.79
CA LEU A 234 -5.34 -7.15 -22.88
C LEU A 234 -5.34 -5.85 -23.69
N THR A 235 -5.14 -5.96 -24.99
CA THR A 235 -5.10 -4.79 -25.89
C THR A 235 -6.46 -4.51 -26.51
N HIS A 236 -6.66 -3.28 -26.97
CA HIS A 236 -7.86 -2.85 -27.70
C HIS A 236 -8.17 -3.77 -28.91
N THR A 237 -7.13 -4.26 -29.58
CA THR A 237 -7.24 -5.17 -30.71
C THR A 237 -7.77 -6.56 -30.33
N ASP A 238 -7.50 -7.02 -29.11
CA ASP A 238 -7.97 -8.34 -28.64
C ASP A 238 -9.48 -8.31 -28.38
N ILE A 239 -9.97 -7.20 -27.84
CA ILE A 239 -11.39 -6.99 -27.49
C ILE A 239 -12.23 -6.77 -28.74
N PHE A 240 -11.73 -5.94 -29.65
CA PHE A 240 -12.35 -5.69 -30.95
C PHE A 240 -12.59 -7.00 -31.72
N LYS A 241 -11.57 -7.87 -31.78
CA LYS A 241 -11.68 -9.17 -32.44
C LYS A 241 -12.68 -10.07 -31.74
N ALA A 242 -12.54 -10.22 -30.42
CA ALA A 242 -13.42 -11.08 -29.64
C ALA A 242 -14.90 -10.67 -29.70
N GLN A 243 -15.22 -9.38 -29.83
CA GLN A 243 -16.60 -8.91 -29.96
C GLN A 243 -17.20 -9.22 -31.34
N ARG A 244 -16.41 -9.15 -32.41
CA ARG A 244 -16.83 -9.50 -33.78
C ARG A 244 -16.87 -11.00 -34.04
N ASP A 245 -16.06 -11.77 -33.32
CA ASP A 245 -16.09 -13.23 -33.36
C ASP A 245 -17.24 -13.81 -32.53
N ASP A 246 -17.89 -13.01 -31.68
CA ASP A 246 -19.01 -13.44 -30.85
C ASP A 246 -20.31 -13.56 -31.69
N PRO A 247 -20.99 -14.72 -31.69
CA PRO A 247 -22.19 -14.95 -32.50
C PRO A 247 -23.37 -14.00 -32.21
N MET A 248 -23.42 -13.41 -31.01
CA MET A 248 -24.49 -12.51 -30.59
C MET A 248 -24.08 -11.05 -30.82
N TRP A 249 -22.89 -10.65 -30.37
CA TRP A 249 -22.49 -9.25 -30.42
C TRP A 249 -22.11 -8.79 -31.83
N SER A 250 -21.60 -9.68 -32.68
CA SER A 250 -21.36 -9.38 -34.10
C SER A 250 -22.62 -8.89 -34.83
N LYS A 251 -23.77 -9.50 -34.55
CA LYS A 251 -25.06 -9.10 -35.11
C LYS A 251 -25.47 -7.70 -34.63
N VAL A 252 -25.34 -7.41 -33.34
CA VAL A 252 -25.64 -6.09 -32.74
C VAL A 252 -24.71 -5.01 -33.31
N ILE A 253 -23.43 -5.31 -33.46
CA ILE A 253 -22.44 -4.40 -34.06
C ILE A 253 -22.80 -4.12 -35.52
N SER A 254 -23.11 -5.16 -36.30
CA SER A 254 -23.50 -5.00 -37.70
C SER A 254 -24.78 -4.16 -37.88
N TYR A 255 -25.74 -4.27 -36.95
CA TYR A 255 -26.94 -3.45 -36.93
C TYR A 255 -26.62 -1.98 -36.62
N LEU A 256 -25.78 -1.71 -35.62
CA LEU A 256 -25.36 -0.35 -35.27
C LEU A 256 -24.50 0.31 -36.38
N GLU A 257 -23.78 -0.48 -37.18
CA GLU A 257 -22.96 0.01 -38.31
C GLU A 257 -23.78 0.21 -39.60
N THR A 258 -24.71 -0.71 -39.92
CA THR A 258 -25.37 -0.75 -41.24
C THR A 258 -26.87 -0.44 -41.23
N GLY A 259 -27.52 -0.45 -40.06
CA GLY A 259 -28.95 -0.16 -39.91
C GLY A 259 -29.90 -1.23 -40.48
N ASN A 260 -29.41 -2.40 -40.87
CA ASN A 260 -30.22 -3.48 -41.45
C ASN A 260 -30.70 -4.49 -40.38
N ASP A 261 -32.00 -4.76 -40.40
CA ASP A 261 -32.76 -5.48 -39.36
C ASP A 261 -32.76 -7.01 -39.52
N LEU A 262 -31.73 -7.57 -40.17
CA LEU A 262 -31.68 -9.00 -40.47
C LEU A 262 -31.22 -9.78 -39.24
N ASP A 263 -32.21 -10.35 -38.55
CA ASP A 263 -32.03 -11.43 -37.56
C ASP A 263 -31.35 -11.01 -36.24
N LEU A 264 -31.88 -9.91 -35.65
CA LEU A 264 -31.43 -9.36 -34.37
C LEU A 264 -31.64 -10.34 -33.20
N PRO A 265 -30.62 -10.54 -32.34
CA PRO A 265 -30.79 -11.32 -31.11
C PRO A 265 -31.74 -10.63 -30.13
N HIS A 266 -32.39 -11.39 -29.24
CA HIS A 266 -33.23 -10.81 -28.19
C HIS A 266 -32.35 -10.12 -27.14
N VAL A 267 -32.22 -8.79 -27.23
CA VAL A 267 -31.43 -7.97 -26.30
C VAL A 267 -32.33 -6.95 -25.61
N PRO A 268 -32.18 -6.70 -24.29
CA PRO A 268 -32.96 -5.68 -23.59
C PRO A 268 -32.65 -4.28 -24.15
N SER A 269 -33.64 -3.69 -24.84
CA SER A 269 -33.62 -2.37 -25.51
C SER A 269 -32.32 -2.03 -26.24
N LEU A 270 -32.31 -2.21 -27.57
CA LEU A 270 -31.20 -1.84 -28.46
C LEU A 270 -30.73 -0.38 -28.31
N SER A 271 -31.61 0.52 -27.88
CA SER A 271 -31.30 1.92 -27.57
C SER A 271 -30.25 2.11 -26.46
N HIS A 272 -29.96 1.07 -25.68
CA HIS A 272 -28.94 1.10 -24.64
C HIS A 272 -27.55 0.65 -25.13
N TYR A 273 -27.36 0.38 -26.42
CA TYR A 273 -26.07 -0.06 -26.96
C TYR A 273 -25.48 0.99 -27.89
N VAL A 274 -24.19 1.29 -27.71
CA VAL A 274 -23.46 2.31 -28.46
C VAL A 274 -22.09 1.76 -28.85
N LEU A 275 -21.67 2.05 -30.08
CA LEU A 275 -20.30 1.82 -30.54
C LEU A 275 -19.45 3.06 -30.24
N GLN A 276 -18.34 2.86 -29.53
CA GLN A 276 -17.33 3.88 -29.29
C GLN A 276 -15.97 3.28 -29.65
N ASP A 277 -15.20 3.95 -30.52
CA ASP A 277 -13.90 3.48 -31.01
C ASP A 277 -13.94 2.02 -31.53
N ASP A 278 -14.99 1.68 -32.28
CA ASP A 278 -15.27 0.34 -32.84
C ASP A 278 -15.45 -0.80 -31.82
N ILE A 279 -15.64 -0.44 -30.55
CA ILE A 279 -15.94 -1.35 -29.44
C ILE A 279 -17.38 -1.12 -28.95
N LEU A 280 -18.07 -2.22 -28.66
CA LEU A 280 -19.44 -2.21 -28.17
C LEU A 280 -19.52 -1.91 -26.66
N TYR A 281 -20.32 -0.92 -26.32
CA TYR A 281 -20.66 -0.55 -24.95
C TYR A 281 -22.17 -0.57 -24.71
N LYS A 282 -22.57 -0.78 -23.45
CA LYS A 282 -23.94 -0.64 -22.97
C LYS A 282 -24.08 0.63 -22.13
N ALA A 283 -24.85 1.60 -22.60
CA ALA A 283 -25.20 2.81 -21.87
C ALA A 283 -26.25 2.51 -20.79
N THR A 284 -25.85 2.65 -19.53
CA THR A 284 -26.72 2.43 -18.35
C THR A 284 -26.75 3.71 -17.51
N THR A 285 -27.95 4.15 -17.14
CA THR A 285 -28.11 5.27 -16.18
C THR A 285 -28.06 4.72 -14.76
N LEU A 286 -27.03 5.08 -13.99
CA LEU A 286 -27.00 4.78 -12.56
C LEU A 286 -27.73 5.87 -11.78
N THR A 287 -28.76 5.48 -11.06
CA THR A 287 -29.50 6.35 -10.13
C THR A 287 -29.02 6.08 -8.69
N GLY A 288 -28.30 7.03 -8.10
CA GLY A 288 -27.89 6.98 -6.69
C GLY A 288 -28.96 7.56 -5.75
N LYS A 289 -29.02 7.07 -4.49
CA LYS A 289 -29.93 7.65 -3.46
C LYS A 289 -29.57 9.08 -3.05
N TYR A 290 -28.31 9.48 -3.21
CA TYR A 290 -27.75 10.77 -2.77
C TYR A 290 -26.91 11.48 -3.85
N GLU A 291 -26.84 10.92 -5.06
CA GLU A 291 -26.07 11.46 -6.18
C GLU A 291 -26.97 11.61 -7.42
N PRO A 292 -26.74 12.65 -8.25
CA PRO A 292 -27.49 12.83 -9.48
C PRO A 292 -27.29 11.64 -10.42
N SER A 293 -28.35 11.29 -11.15
CA SER A 293 -28.32 10.19 -12.12
C SER A 293 -27.24 10.43 -13.17
N ARG A 294 -26.35 9.45 -13.35
CA ARG A 294 -25.22 9.54 -14.28
C ARG A 294 -25.29 8.45 -15.33
N LEU A 295 -25.10 8.82 -16.59
CA LEU A 295 -24.96 7.90 -17.70
C LEU A 295 -23.56 7.29 -17.69
N ILE A 296 -23.45 5.97 -17.74
CA ILE A 296 -22.20 5.23 -17.74
C ILE A 296 -22.20 4.25 -18.91
N HIS A 297 -21.08 4.18 -19.63
CA HIS A 297 -20.87 3.22 -20.70
C HIS A 297 -20.19 1.98 -20.11
N GLN A 298 -20.86 0.85 -20.22
CA GLN A 298 -20.38 -0.42 -19.71
C GLN A 298 -19.79 -1.26 -20.85
N LEU A 299 -18.51 -1.65 -20.75
CA LEU A 299 -17.87 -2.46 -21.78
C LEU A 299 -18.58 -3.81 -21.88
N VAL A 300 -18.96 -4.21 -23.09
CA VAL A 300 -19.57 -5.53 -23.36
C VAL A 300 -18.45 -6.54 -23.57
N ILE A 301 -18.30 -7.47 -22.63
CA ILE A 301 -17.22 -8.47 -22.70
C ILE A 301 -17.77 -9.78 -23.29
N PRO A 302 -17.20 -10.27 -24.41
CA PRO A 302 -17.53 -11.57 -24.99
C PRO A 302 -17.23 -12.71 -24.05
N GLN A 303 -17.99 -13.81 -24.14
CA GLN A 303 -17.84 -14.95 -23.22
C GLN A 303 -16.41 -15.56 -23.26
N THR A 304 -15.75 -15.48 -24.41
CA THR A 304 -14.36 -15.96 -24.62
C THR A 304 -13.34 -15.20 -23.77
N LEU A 305 -13.57 -13.92 -23.49
CA LEU A 305 -12.67 -13.06 -22.72
C LEU A 305 -12.99 -13.00 -21.24
N VAL A 306 -14.14 -13.55 -20.80
CA VAL A 306 -14.55 -13.54 -19.39
C VAL A 306 -13.49 -14.17 -18.46
N PRO A 307 -12.88 -15.34 -18.74
CA PRO A 307 -11.87 -15.92 -17.85
C PRO A 307 -10.61 -15.05 -17.73
N SER A 308 -10.17 -14.46 -18.85
CA SER A 308 -9.00 -13.58 -18.89
C SER A 308 -9.25 -12.27 -18.12
N VAL A 309 -10.44 -11.70 -18.27
CA VAL A 309 -10.86 -10.49 -17.55
C VAL A 309 -11.05 -10.77 -16.07
N LEU A 310 -11.63 -11.91 -15.69
CA LEU A 310 -11.76 -12.33 -14.29
C LEU A 310 -10.38 -12.54 -13.66
N LYS A 311 -9.44 -13.18 -14.37
CA LYS A 311 -8.07 -13.34 -13.90
C LYS A 311 -7.37 -12.00 -13.70
N LEU A 312 -7.55 -11.06 -14.63
CA LEU A 312 -7.00 -9.70 -14.52
C LEU A 312 -7.64 -8.88 -13.40
N THR A 313 -8.96 -9.01 -13.20
CA THR A 313 -9.73 -8.20 -12.25
C THR A 313 -9.78 -8.79 -10.84
N HIS A 314 -9.58 -10.09 -10.66
CA HIS A 314 -9.73 -10.80 -9.38
C HIS A 314 -8.46 -11.53 -8.90
N ASP A 315 -7.68 -12.13 -9.81
CA ASP A 315 -6.54 -13.00 -9.43
C ASP A 315 -5.18 -12.31 -9.56
N THR A 316 -5.13 -11.11 -10.12
CA THR A 316 -3.93 -10.27 -10.01
C THR A 316 -3.81 -9.71 -8.59
N SER A 317 -2.58 -9.50 -8.13
CA SER A 317 -2.26 -8.88 -6.83
C SER A 317 -2.78 -7.43 -6.66
N HIS A 318 -3.52 -6.92 -7.66
CA HIS A 318 -4.08 -5.57 -7.74
C HIS A 318 -5.61 -5.54 -7.89
N ALA A 319 -6.30 -6.68 -7.81
CA ALA A 319 -7.74 -6.84 -7.97
C ALA A 319 -8.61 -5.91 -7.09
N SER A 320 -8.17 -5.57 -5.88
CA SER A 320 -8.88 -4.65 -4.99
C SER A 320 -8.71 -3.16 -5.36
N ARG A 321 -7.93 -2.84 -6.40
CA ARG A 321 -7.46 -1.47 -6.70
C ARG A 321 -7.90 -0.90 -8.06
N GLN A 322 -8.55 -1.69 -8.91
CA GLN A 322 -9.00 -1.23 -10.23
C GLN A 322 -10.52 -1.11 -10.30
N ARG A 323 -11.05 0.05 -9.88
CA ARG A 323 -12.36 0.52 -10.37
C ARG A 323 -12.25 1.63 -11.42
N GLU A 324 -11.06 2.17 -11.66
CA GLU A 324 -10.90 3.36 -12.52
C GLU A 324 -10.00 3.17 -13.75
N ASN A 325 -9.12 2.16 -13.81
CA ASN A 325 -8.06 2.12 -14.82
C ASN A 325 -7.95 0.82 -15.65
N THR A 326 -8.97 -0.04 -15.68
CA THR A 326 -8.94 -1.18 -16.62
C THR A 326 -9.49 -0.84 -18.00
N PHE A 327 -10.27 0.24 -18.16
CA PHE A 327 -10.59 0.83 -19.46
C PHE A 327 -10.69 2.34 -19.28
N THR A 328 -10.03 3.08 -20.17
CA THR A 328 -9.95 4.54 -20.23
C THR A 328 -11.21 5.23 -19.75
N GLY A 329 -11.16 5.91 -18.58
CA GLY A 329 -12.18 6.85 -18.11
C GLY A 329 -13.60 6.28 -17.95
N GLU A 330 -14.10 6.24 -16.73
CA GLU A 330 -15.55 6.13 -16.44
C GLU A 330 -16.27 4.90 -17.03
N THR A 331 -15.54 3.83 -17.37
CA THR A 331 -16.12 2.64 -18.00
C THR A 331 -16.29 1.53 -16.98
N GLN A 332 -17.54 1.22 -16.59
CA GLN A 332 -17.83 0.04 -15.77
C GLN A 332 -17.84 -1.22 -16.63
N ILE A 333 -17.57 -2.41 -16.08
CA ILE A 333 -17.60 -3.66 -16.85
C ILE A 333 -18.99 -4.29 -16.72
N CYS A 334 -19.66 -4.55 -17.85
CA CYS A 334 -20.81 -5.44 -17.89
C CYS A 334 -20.37 -6.82 -18.34
N LEU A 335 -20.52 -7.81 -17.47
CA LEU A 335 -20.50 -9.20 -17.90
C LEU A 335 -21.76 -9.45 -18.73
N ALA A 336 -21.58 -9.90 -19.97
CA ALA A 336 -22.68 -10.39 -20.80
C ALA A 336 -23.29 -11.63 -20.14
N TYR A 337 -24.33 -11.43 -19.33
CA TYR A 337 -25.07 -12.52 -18.71
C TYR A 337 -26.24 -12.90 -19.62
N ASN A 338 -26.22 -14.12 -20.14
CA ASN A 338 -27.32 -14.68 -20.90
C ASN A 338 -28.37 -15.21 -19.90
N GLU A 339 -29.36 -14.37 -19.55
CA GLU A 339 -30.41 -14.73 -18.59
C GLU A 339 -31.30 -15.90 -19.04
N GLU A 340 -31.25 -16.32 -20.32
CA GLU A 340 -32.14 -17.38 -20.82
C GLU A 340 -31.59 -18.80 -20.67
N ARG A 341 -30.31 -19.00 -20.34
CA ARG A 341 -29.78 -20.37 -20.13
C ARG A 341 -30.04 -20.95 -18.74
N HIS A 342 -30.44 -20.16 -17.75
CA HIS A 342 -30.64 -20.64 -16.38
C HIS A 342 -32.11 -20.88 -15.99
N LYS A 343 -33.08 -20.61 -16.87
CA LYS A 343 -34.49 -20.98 -16.62
C LYS A 343 -34.87 -22.41 -17.02
N GLN A 344 -33.90 -23.25 -17.40
CA GLN A 344 -34.12 -24.68 -17.66
C GLN A 344 -33.40 -25.64 -16.69
N SER A 345 -32.69 -25.13 -15.68
CA SER A 345 -32.07 -25.99 -14.67
C SER A 345 -32.08 -25.28 -13.31
N TYR A 346 -32.94 -25.82 -12.43
CA TYR A 346 -33.27 -25.48 -11.04
C TYR A 346 -34.50 -24.61 -10.80
#